data_AF-A0A847X512-F1
#
_entry.id   AF-A0A847X512-F1
#
_cell.length_a   1.000
_cell.length_b   1.000
_cell.length_c   1.000
_cell.angle_alpha   90.00
_cell.angle_beta   90.00
_cell.angle_gamma   90.00
#
_symmetry.space_group_name_H-M   'P 1'
#
loop_
_entity.id
_entity.type
_entity.pdbx_description
1 polymer ?
#
loop_
_entity_poly.entity_id
_entity_poly.type
_entity_poly.pdbx_seq_one_letter_code
_entity_poly.pdbx_strand_id
1 'polypeptide(L)'
;MLKIKVPASTANMGPGFDVLALSFKLYNEFIFEDSKELIINTPNKRYNNKNNLVYRTLVQILEEKGIEAPALKLTMTNEIPIS
;
A
#
# COMPACT_ATOMS: atom_id res chain seq x y z
N MET A 1 16.43 0.63 -1.60
CA MET A 1 15.27 -0.28 -1.67
C MET A 1 14.65 -0.43 -0.28
N LEU A 2 13.36 -0.12 -0.15
CA LEU A 2 12.57 -0.29 1.08
C LEU A 2 11.51 -1.36 0.83
N LYS A 3 11.40 -2.35 1.73
CA LYS A 3 10.36 -3.39 1.67
C LYS A 3 9.46 -3.29 2.89
N ILE A 4 8.16 -3.19 2.66
CA ILE A 4 7.12 -3.11 3.71
C ILE A 4 6.21 -4.32 3.57
N LYS A 5 5.89 -4.96 4.70
CA LYS A 5 4.95 -6.07 4.79
C LYS A 5 3.81 -5.67 5.71
N VAL A 6 2.57 -5.75 5.22
CA VAL A 6 1.38 -5.28 5.95
C VAL A 6 0.41 -6.46 6.13
N PRO A 7 0.00 -6.78 7.37
CA PRO A 7 -0.93 -7.88 7.62
C PRO A 7 -2.37 -7.51 7.25
N ALA A 8 -3.15 -8.51 6.87
CA ALA A 8 -4.61 -8.42 6.83
C ALA A 8 -5.15 -8.17 8.23
N SER A 9 -6.30 -7.52 8.30
CA SER A 9 -7.04 -7.36 9.54
C SER A 9 -8.52 -7.68 9.34
N THR A 10 -9.20 -8.00 10.43
CA THR A 10 -10.66 -8.00 10.54
C THR A 10 -11.08 -7.02 11.62
N ALA A 11 -12.32 -6.55 11.55
CA ALA A 11 -12.90 -5.59 12.48
C ALA A 11 -14.20 -6.14 13.13
N ASN A 12 -14.74 -5.39 14.08
CA ASN A 12 -16.03 -5.56 14.78
C ASN A 12 -16.12 -6.77 15.72
N MET A 13 -15.55 -7.93 15.37
CA MET A 13 -15.43 -9.13 16.23
C MET A 13 -16.64 -9.38 17.17
N GLY A 14 -17.87 -9.31 16.63
CA GLY A 14 -19.10 -9.40 17.40
C GLY A 14 -19.53 -8.05 18.00
N PRO A 15 -19.63 -7.89 19.34
CA PRO A 15 -20.09 -6.65 19.97
C PRO A 15 -19.07 -5.50 19.91
N GLY A 16 -17.86 -5.75 19.38
CA GLY A 16 -16.77 -4.77 19.32
C GLY A 16 -16.84 -3.83 18.12
N PHE A 17 -18.05 -3.41 17.74
CA PHE A 17 -18.29 -2.52 16.60
C PHE A 17 -17.44 -1.25 16.69
N ASP A 18 -16.74 -0.92 15.61
CA ASP A 18 -15.86 0.26 15.47
C ASP A 18 -14.72 0.39 16.50
N VAL A 19 -14.40 -0.67 17.26
CA VAL A 19 -13.34 -0.64 18.29
C VAL A 19 -12.41 -1.85 18.23
N LEU A 20 -12.93 -3.05 18.00
CA LEU A 20 -12.10 -4.27 18.00
C LEU A 20 -11.59 -4.60 16.59
N ALA A 21 -10.30 -4.91 16.53
CA ALA A 21 -9.64 -5.41 15.33
C ALA A 21 -8.60 -6.50 15.67
N LEU A 22 -8.37 -7.40 14.72
CA LEU A 22 -7.36 -8.46 14.83
C LEU A 22 -6.58 -8.58 13.53
N SER A 23 -5.25 -8.68 13.63
CA SER A 23 -4.37 -8.95 12.49
C SER A 23 -4.21 -10.45 12.22
N PHE A 24 -4.10 -10.84 10.94
CA PHE A 24 -3.79 -12.21 10.53
C PHE A 24 -2.38 -12.34 9.97
N LYS A 25 -1.86 -13.57 9.95
CA LYS A 25 -0.60 -13.94 9.27
C LYS A 25 -0.80 -14.10 7.75
N LEU A 26 -1.51 -13.15 7.14
CA LEU A 26 -1.75 -13.04 5.69
C LEU A 26 -1.34 -11.62 5.29
N TYR A 27 -0.57 -11.44 4.22
CA TYR A 27 0.14 -10.18 4.02
C TYR A 27 0.08 -9.67 2.59
N ASN A 28 0.13 -8.35 2.46
CA ASN A 28 0.60 -7.71 1.24
C ASN A 28 2.05 -7.25 1.43
N GLU A 29 2.83 -7.28 0.36
CA GLU A 29 4.21 -6.79 0.34
C GLU A 29 4.34 -5.66 -0.68
N PHE A 30 5.01 -4.58 -0.27
CA PHE A 30 5.25 -3.39 -1.07
C PHE A 30 6.76 -3.13 -1.11
N ILE A 31 7.32 -3.03 -2.30
CA ILE A 31 8.73 -2.77 -2.52
C ILE A 31 8.87 -1.43 -3.24
N PHE A 32 9.62 -0.52 -2.63
CA PHE A 32 9.93 0.81 -3.15
C PHE A 32 11.41 0.86 -3.53
N GLU A 33 11.69 1.25 -4.77
CA GLU A 33 13.03 1.37 -5.33
C GLU A 33 13.18 2.74 -5.99
N ASP A 34 14.39 3.31 -5.93
CA ASP A 34 14.71 4.54 -6.66
C ASP A 34 14.58 4.28 -8.17
N SER A 35 14.04 5.25 -8.89
CA SER A 35 13.85 5.16 -10.34
C SER A 35 13.93 6.54 -10.96
N LYS A 36 14.26 6.60 -12.26
CA LYS A 36 14.21 7.86 -13.03
C LYS A 36 12.78 8.20 -13.48
N GLU A 37 11.89 7.22 -13.48
CA GLU A 37 10.50 7.34 -13.90
C GLU A 37 9.57 6.64 -12.91
N LEU A 38 8.32 7.09 -12.84
CA LEU A 38 7.31 6.43 -12.02
C LEU A 38 6.90 5.10 -12.65
N ILE A 39 7.21 3.99 -11.97
CA ILE A 39 6.83 2.64 -12.38
C ILE A 39 5.97 2.03 -11.28
N ILE A 40 4.75 1.62 -11.59
CA ILE A 40 3.85 0.95 -10.64
C ILE A 40 3.51 -0.43 -11.20
N ASN A 41 3.96 -1.47 -10.50
CA ASN A 41 3.75 -2.87 -10.86
C ASN A 41 2.88 -3.54 -9.81
N THR A 42 1.62 -3.78 -10.16
CA THR A 42 0.67 -4.50 -9.30
C THR A 42 0.20 -5.80 -9.98
N PRO A 43 -0.35 -6.77 -9.21
CA PRO A 43 -0.91 -7.99 -9.80
C PRO A 43 -2.07 -7.72 -10.76
N ASN A 44 -2.84 -6.64 -10.51
CA ASN A 44 -3.92 -6.19 -11.39
C ASN A 44 -3.55 -4.87 -12.09
N LYS A 45 -3.19 -4.96 -13.37
CA LYS A 45 -2.71 -3.84 -14.20
C LYS A 45 -3.62 -2.60 -14.20
N ARG A 46 -4.92 -2.73 -13.87
CA ARG A 46 -5.83 -1.59 -13.69
C ARG A 46 -5.31 -0.58 -12.66
N TYR A 47 -4.51 -1.01 -11.69
CA TYR A 47 -3.93 -0.15 -10.65
C TYR A 47 -2.50 0.31 -10.94
N ASN A 48 -1.96 0.07 -12.14
CA ASN A 48 -0.63 0.53 -12.55
C ASN A 48 -0.70 1.99 -13.04
N ASN A 49 -1.15 2.90 -12.19
CA ASN A 49 -1.28 4.32 -12.50
C ASN A 49 -1.25 5.17 -11.23
N LYS A 50 -1.23 6.51 -11.40
CA LYS A 50 -1.16 7.48 -10.30
C LYS A 50 -2.37 7.46 -9.34
N ASN A 51 -3.47 6.79 -9.69
CA ASN A 51 -4.62 6.64 -8.78
C ASN A 51 -4.47 5.44 -7.82
N ASN A 52 -3.37 4.68 -7.90
CA ASN A 52 -3.05 3.61 -6.95
C ASN A 52 -3.05 4.15 -5.51
N LEU A 53 -3.78 3.50 -4.60
CA LEU A 53 -3.95 3.97 -3.22
C LEU A 53 -2.60 4.09 -2.48
N VAL A 54 -1.72 3.10 -2.61
CA VAL A 54 -0.40 3.09 -1.94
C VAL A 54 0.46 4.25 -2.42
N TYR A 55 0.48 4.48 -3.74
CA TYR A 55 1.21 5.61 -4.31
C TYR A 55 0.63 6.95 -3.86
N ARG A 56 -0.70 7.11 -3.89
CA ARG A 56 -1.37 8.33 -3.43
C ARG A 56 -1.11 8.62 -1.96
N THR A 57 -1.16 7.61 -1.09
CA THR A 57 -0.83 7.76 0.33
C THR A 57 0.61 8.22 0.52
N LEU A 58 1.55 7.66 -0.24
CA LEU A 58 2.95 8.12 -0.20
C LEU A 58 3.07 9.59 -0.61
N VAL A 59 2.49 9.98 -1.75
CA VAL A 59 2.52 11.36 -2.24
C VAL A 59 1.93 12.31 -1.20
N GLN A 60 0.76 11.99 -0.66
CA GLN A 60 0.10 12.80 0.36
C GLN A 60 1.00 13.02 1.59
N ILE A 61 1.62 11.97 2.12
CA ILE A 61 2.50 12.08 3.30
C ILE A 61 3.75 12.90 2.99
N LEU A 62 4.31 12.81 1.78
CA LEU A 62 5.46 13.61 1.38
C LEU A 62 5.08 15.08 1.22
N GLU A 63 3.94 15.38 0.60
CA GLU A 63 3.39 16.73 0.48
C GLU A 63 3.14 17.38 1.85
N GLU A 64 2.55 16.64 2.80
CA GLU A 64 2.36 17.10 4.19
C GLU A 64 3.69 17.46 4.89
N LYS A 65 4.80 16.85 4.44
CA LYS A 65 6.15 17.15 4.93
C LYS A 65 6.90 18.19 4.10
N GLY A 66 6.27 18.76 3.07
CA GLY A 66 6.92 19.70 2.15
C GLY A 66 7.99 19.07 1.25
N ILE A 67 7.90 17.76 1.02
CA ILE A 67 8.84 17.00 0.19
C ILE A 67 8.14 16.66 -1.14
N GLU A 68 8.77 17.00 -2.26
CA GLU A 68 8.27 16.58 -3.56
C GLU A 68 8.43 15.06 -3.74
N ALA A 69 7.39 14.39 -4.21
CA ALA A 69 7.42 12.95 -4.40
C ALA A 69 8.41 12.57 -5.52
N PRO A 70 9.46 11.79 -5.23
CA PRO A 70 10.42 11.40 -6.26
C PRO A 70 9.81 10.39 -7.23
N ALA A 71 10.39 10.31 -8.43
CA ALA A 71 10.17 9.17 -9.29
C ALA A 71 10.67 7.89 -8.60
N LEU A 72 9.85 6.85 -8.62
CA LEU A 72 10.15 5.59 -7.94
C LEU A 72 9.51 4.42 -8.67
N LYS A 73 10.03 3.23 -8.38
CA LYS A 73 9.41 1.98 -8.75
C LYS A 73 8.73 1.36 -7.54
N LEU A 74 7.42 1.20 -7.62
CA LEU A 74 6.57 0.51 -6.66
C LEU A 74 6.21 -0.87 -7.22
N THR A 75 6.62 -1.93 -6.54
CA THR A 75 6.20 -3.30 -6.85
C THR A 75 5.34 -3.84 -5.71
N MET A 76 4.19 -4.42 -6.05
CA MET A 76 3.20 -4.92 -5.10
C MET A 76 2.98 -6.42 -5.27
N THR A 77 2.96 -7.15 -4.16
CA THR A 77 2.49 -8.53 -4.08
C THR A 77 1.30 -8.55 -3.13
N ASN A 78 0.12 -8.88 -3.64
CA ASN A 78 -1.12 -8.82 -2.86
C ASN A 78 -1.68 -10.23 -2.66
N GLU A 79 -1.58 -10.75 -1.44
CA GLU A 79 -2.20 -12.04 -1.06
C GLU A 79 -3.53 -11.84 -0.33
N ILE A 80 -3.77 -10.64 0.21
CA ILE A 80 -5.03 -10.31 0.90
C ILE A 80 -6.14 -10.18 -0.15
N PRO A 81 -7.23 -10.95 -0.06
CA PRO A 81 -8.35 -10.86 -1.00
C PRO A 81 -8.97 -9.46 -1.01
N ILE A 82 -9.34 -9.02 -2.22
CA ILE A 82 -10.09 -7.78 -2.44
C ILE A 82 -11.50 -8.12 -2.90
N SER A 83 -12.48 -7.32 -2.47
CA SER A 83 -13.88 -7.38 -2.89
C SER A 83 -14.12 -6.61 -4.19
#